data_AF-A0AAD9Z622-F1
#
_entry.id   AF-A0AAD9Z622-F1
#
_cell.length_a   1.000
_cell.length_b   1.000
_cell.length_c   1.000
_cell.angle_alpha   90.00
_cell.angle_beta   90.00
_cell.angle_gamma   90.00
#
_symmetry.space_group_name_H-M   'P 1'
#
loop_
_entity.id
_entity.type
_entity.pdbx_description
1 polymer ?
#
loop_
_entity_poly.entity_id
_entity_poly.type
_entity_poly.pdbx_seq_one_letter_code
_entity_poly.pdbx_strand_id
1 'polypeptide(L)'
;MSRRTIQARDDSASMWMLKNGSAIMNASTLDTALLHPFQSNSPPPGIADITKAFNVSQTSIVTWVMNRDPYTEAVTPVLYGNSSDGWNANTTLHLPSNSTVDIIIAVADDSLDTMGHPIHLHGHKFWVLGSGSGQYPYSSVNAAPSSMINLQNPPYRDTTDLPMSGWLAIRSVL
;
A
#
# COMPACT_ATOMS: atom_id res chain seq x y z
N MET A 1 18.46 -30.56 -38.94
CA MET A 1 18.51 -29.09 -38.74
C MET A 1 18.83 -28.85 -37.27
N SER A 2 19.96 -28.20 -37.00
CA SER A 2 20.52 -28.01 -35.66
C SER A 2 19.72 -27.00 -34.83
N ARG A 3 19.20 -27.42 -33.66
CA ARG A 3 18.72 -26.49 -32.64
C ARG A 3 19.94 -25.80 -32.04
N ARG A 4 20.15 -24.52 -32.39
CA ARG A 4 21.07 -23.66 -31.65
C ARG A 4 20.47 -23.40 -30.27
N THR A 5 20.96 -24.13 -29.29
CA THR A 5 20.86 -23.74 -27.87
C THR A 5 21.69 -22.48 -27.71
N ILE A 6 21.05 -21.33 -27.53
CA ILE A 6 21.75 -20.14 -27.06
C ILE A 6 22.02 -20.42 -25.58
N GLN A 7 23.23 -20.88 -25.25
CA GLN A 7 23.71 -20.80 -23.87
C GLN A 7 23.77 -19.32 -23.53
N ALA A 8 22.83 -18.85 -22.71
CA ALA A 8 23.00 -17.60 -21.99
C ALA A 8 24.31 -17.74 -21.23
N ARG A 9 25.31 -16.93 -21.60
CA ARG A 9 26.52 -16.80 -20.80
C ARG A 9 26.07 -16.17 -19.50
N ASP A 10 25.97 -16.99 -18.46
CA ASP A 10 25.79 -16.56 -17.09
C ASP A 10 27.11 -15.93 -16.64
N ASP A 11 27.33 -14.69 -17.08
CA ASP A 11 28.40 -13.86 -16.56
C ASP A 11 27.92 -13.27 -15.24
N SER A 12 28.55 -13.67 -14.14
CA SER A 12 28.28 -13.19 -12.78
C SER A 12 28.40 -11.67 -12.61
N ALA A 13 28.92 -10.95 -13.60
CA ALA A 13 29.01 -9.48 -13.64
C ALA A 13 27.95 -8.80 -14.54
N SER A 14 26.95 -9.54 -15.04
CA SER A 14 25.90 -8.98 -15.90
C SER A 14 25.04 -7.97 -15.13
N MET A 15 24.97 -6.73 -15.63
CA MET A 15 24.07 -5.73 -15.06
C MET A 15 22.63 -5.97 -15.55
N TRP A 16 21.73 -6.27 -14.63
CA TRP A 16 20.31 -6.54 -14.92
C TRP A 16 19.42 -5.29 -14.89
N MET A 17 20.02 -4.12 -14.60
CA MET A 17 19.34 -2.83 -14.52
C MET A 17 20.07 -1.79 -15.36
N LEU A 18 19.29 -0.94 -16.03
CA LEU A 18 19.76 0.27 -16.68
C LEU A 18 20.05 1.36 -15.63
N LYS A 19 20.81 2.39 -16.01
CA LYS A 19 21.17 3.50 -15.12
C LYS A 19 19.97 4.26 -14.55
N ASN A 20 18.80 4.18 -15.19
CA ASN A 20 17.55 4.78 -14.73
C ASN A 20 16.75 3.87 -13.76
N GLY A 21 17.31 2.73 -13.35
CA GLY A 21 16.65 1.79 -12.45
C GLY A 21 15.69 0.80 -13.12
N SER A 22 15.43 0.92 -14.43
CA SER A 22 14.60 -0.05 -15.15
C SER A 22 15.36 -1.34 -15.44
N ALA A 23 14.64 -2.46 -15.47
CA ALA A 23 15.23 -3.76 -15.81
C ALA A 23 15.63 -3.80 -17.30
N ILE A 24 16.71 -4.51 -17.62
CA ILE A 24 17.09 -4.74 -19.02
C ILE A 24 16.02 -5.58 -19.74
N MET A 25 15.98 -5.49 -21.07
CA MET A 25 15.07 -6.30 -21.88
C MET A 25 15.26 -7.80 -21.57
N ASN A 26 14.16 -8.51 -21.32
CA ASN A 26 14.10 -9.93 -20.93
C ASN A 26 14.60 -10.28 -19.52
N ALA A 27 14.88 -9.31 -18.66
CA ALA A 27 15.09 -9.59 -17.24
C ALA A 27 13.77 -9.99 -16.58
N SER A 28 13.81 -10.98 -15.70
CA SER A 28 12.71 -11.27 -14.78
C SER A 28 12.64 -10.17 -13.72
N THR A 29 11.49 -9.52 -13.60
CA THR A 29 11.22 -8.54 -12.55
C THR A 29 10.44 -9.19 -11.42
N LEU A 30 10.70 -8.75 -10.19
CA LEU A 30 9.92 -9.16 -9.04
C LEU A 30 8.50 -8.60 -9.13
N ASP A 31 7.50 -9.48 -9.14
CA ASP A 31 6.12 -9.09 -8.82
C ASP A 31 5.91 -9.23 -7.31
N THR A 32 5.81 -8.08 -6.65
CA THR A 32 5.66 -8.05 -5.19
C THR A 32 4.30 -8.55 -4.71
N ALA A 33 3.28 -8.56 -5.56
CA ALA A 33 1.94 -9.06 -5.23
C ALA A 33 1.92 -10.60 -5.10
N LEU A 34 2.86 -11.29 -5.73
CA LEU A 34 3.00 -12.75 -5.67
C LEU A 34 3.82 -13.23 -4.47
N LEU A 35 4.42 -12.31 -3.72
CA LEU A 35 5.17 -12.65 -2.51
C LEU A 35 4.24 -13.17 -1.42
N HIS A 36 4.79 -14.02 -0.58
CA HIS A 36 4.14 -14.48 0.63
C HIS A 36 5.19 -14.74 1.72
N PRO A 37 4.80 -14.64 3.01
CA PRO A 37 5.69 -14.97 4.11
C PRO A 37 6.20 -16.42 4.03
N PHE A 38 7.46 -16.65 4.41
CA PHE A 38 8.06 -17.99 4.43
C PHE A 38 7.29 -18.93 5.37
N GLN A 39 6.98 -18.45 6.57
CA GLN A 39 6.00 -19.09 7.45
C GLN A 39 4.63 -18.49 7.14
N SER A 40 3.66 -19.35 6.80
CA SER A 40 2.31 -18.89 6.49
C SER A 40 1.76 -18.01 7.60
N ASN A 41 1.29 -16.82 7.21
CA ASN A 41 0.74 -15.82 8.10
C ASN A 41 -0.46 -15.19 7.42
N SER A 42 -1.63 -15.80 7.56
CA SER A 42 -2.89 -15.29 6.99
C SER A 42 -3.44 -14.13 7.82
N PRO A 43 -4.06 -13.12 7.18
CA PRO A 43 -4.79 -12.09 7.91
C PRO A 43 -5.92 -12.70 8.77
N PRO A 44 -6.33 -12.04 9.87
CA PRO A 44 -7.52 -12.45 10.62
C PRO A 44 -8.71 -12.64 9.68
N PRO A 45 -9.40 -13.81 9.77
CA PRO A 45 -10.49 -14.12 8.86
C PRO A 45 -11.73 -13.28 9.18
N GLY A 46 -12.65 -13.21 8.22
CA GLY A 46 -13.92 -12.50 8.39
C GLY A 46 -13.83 -11.01 8.12
N ILE A 47 -14.85 -10.30 8.59
CA ILE A 47 -15.01 -8.85 8.42
C ILE A 47 -14.11 -8.15 9.44
N ALA A 48 -13.35 -7.14 9.01
CA ALA A 48 -12.57 -6.31 9.91
C ALA A 48 -13.49 -5.57 10.90
N ASP A 49 -13.03 -5.38 12.12
CA ASP A 49 -13.77 -4.62 13.14
C ASP A 49 -14.01 -3.17 12.67
N ILE A 50 -13.03 -2.62 11.94
CA ILE A 50 -13.07 -1.27 11.39
C ILE A 50 -12.58 -1.27 9.95
N THR A 51 -13.29 -0.56 9.08
CA THR A 51 -12.79 -0.19 7.75
C THR A 51 -12.61 1.32 7.68
N LYS A 52 -11.44 1.78 7.25
CA LYS A 52 -11.14 3.18 6.96
C LYS A 52 -10.80 3.34 5.49
N ALA A 53 -11.54 4.20 4.81
CA ALA A 53 -11.28 4.58 3.44
C ALA A 53 -10.72 6.00 3.39
N PHE A 54 -9.68 6.18 2.58
CA PHE A 54 -8.97 7.43 2.40
C PHE A 54 -8.86 7.77 0.92
N ASN A 55 -9.17 9.02 0.61
CA ASN A 55 -8.91 9.59 -0.70
C ASN A 55 -7.73 10.56 -0.60
N VAL A 56 -6.62 10.20 -1.23
CA VAL A 56 -5.39 11.01 -1.28
C VAL A 56 -5.49 11.95 -2.46
N SER A 57 -5.16 13.22 -2.26
CA SER A 57 -5.11 14.18 -3.36
C SER A 57 -4.06 15.25 -3.15
N GLN A 58 -3.36 15.63 -4.22
CA GLN A 58 -2.68 16.91 -4.32
C GLN A 58 -3.66 18.00 -4.79
N THR A 59 -3.93 18.98 -3.92
CA THR A 59 -4.89 20.07 -4.19
C THR A 59 -4.24 21.40 -4.56
N SER A 60 -2.92 21.49 -4.42
CA SER A 60 -2.10 22.64 -4.79
C SER A 60 -0.66 22.19 -5.08
N ILE A 61 0.17 23.09 -5.61
CA ILE A 61 1.57 22.83 -5.95
C ILE A 61 2.41 22.26 -4.79
N VAL A 62 2.01 22.51 -3.55
CA VAL A 62 2.72 22.07 -2.33
C VAL A 62 1.80 21.41 -1.29
N THR A 63 0.54 21.13 -1.61
CA THR A 63 -0.44 20.65 -0.63
C THR A 63 -0.98 19.29 -1.01
N TRP A 64 -0.82 18.35 -0.09
CA TRP A 64 -1.39 17.01 -0.14
C TRP A 64 -2.37 16.84 1.01
N VAL A 65 -3.46 16.14 0.72
CA VAL A 65 -4.54 15.89 1.67
C VAL A 65 -4.91 14.43 1.68
N MET A 66 -5.37 13.98 2.84
CA MET A 66 -6.09 12.73 2.99
C MET A 66 -7.51 13.07 3.43
N ASN A 67 -8.52 12.66 2.66
CA ASN A 67 -9.92 13.03 2.90
C ASN A 67 -10.17 14.55 2.99
N ARG A 68 -9.44 15.35 2.20
CA ARG A 68 -9.45 16.83 2.15
C ARG A 68 -8.75 17.55 3.29
N ASP A 69 -8.25 16.83 4.28
CA ASP A 69 -7.50 17.41 5.38
C ASP A 69 -5.98 17.30 5.11
N PRO A 70 -5.25 18.44 5.01
CA PRO A 70 -3.80 18.41 4.98
C PRO A 70 -3.25 18.12 6.38
N TYR A 71 -2.18 17.34 6.45
CA TYR A 71 -1.45 17.17 7.71
C TYR A 71 -0.73 18.47 8.08
N THR A 72 -0.86 18.88 9.33
CA THR A 72 -0.05 19.93 9.94
C THR A 72 0.58 19.36 11.21
N GLU A 73 1.86 19.60 11.40
CA GLU A 73 2.57 19.16 12.60
C GLU A 73 2.02 19.89 13.84
N ALA A 74 1.64 19.10 14.84
CA ALA A 74 1.16 19.63 16.12
C ALA A 74 2.30 20.31 16.89
N VAL A 75 1.99 21.42 17.57
CA VAL A 75 2.98 22.11 18.42
C VAL A 75 3.38 21.24 19.61
N THR A 76 2.39 20.56 20.21
CA THR A 76 2.63 19.57 21.26
C THR A 76 2.49 18.17 20.65
N PRO A 77 3.48 17.26 20.79
CA PRO A 77 3.42 15.94 20.18
C PRO A 77 2.15 15.16 20.52
N VAL A 78 1.55 14.51 19.51
CA VAL A 78 0.29 13.76 19.64
C VAL A 78 0.36 12.66 20.70
N LEU A 79 1.55 12.14 21.01
CA LEU A 79 1.78 11.16 22.07
C LEU A 79 1.32 11.64 23.46
N TYR A 80 1.25 12.95 23.71
CA TYR A 80 0.78 13.50 24.98
C TYR A 80 -0.75 13.45 25.15
N GLY A 81 -1.48 12.86 24.20
CA GLY A 81 -2.92 12.68 24.33
C GLY A 81 -3.66 14.01 24.25
N ASN A 82 -4.72 14.16 25.06
CA ASN A 82 -5.64 15.31 25.01
C ASN A 82 -5.01 16.68 25.33
N SER A 83 -3.74 16.73 25.75
CA SER A 83 -2.99 18.00 25.89
C SER A 83 -2.35 18.46 24.58
N SER A 84 -2.32 17.63 23.53
CA SER A 84 -1.83 17.97 22.20
C SER A 84 -2.90 18.68 21.38
N ASP A 85 -2.51 19.74 20.66
CA ASP A 85 -3.32 20.42 19.66
C ASP A 85 -3.64 19.54 18.44
N GLY A 86 -2.86 18.48 18.21
CA GLY A 86 -3.12 17.49 17.16
C GLY A 86 -4.00 16.32 17.57
N TRP A 87 -4.33 16.15 18.86
CA TRP A 87 -5.03 14.96 19.36
C TRP A 87 -6.41 14.78 18.73
N ASN A 88 -7.14 15.87 18.53
CA ASN A 88 -8.49 15.85 17.93
C ASN A 88 -8.50 16.42 16.50
N ALA A 89 -7.34 16.48 15.83
CA ALA A 89 -7.26 16.89 14.43
C ALA A 89 -7.96 15.85 13.52
N ASN A 90 -8.48 16.29 12.37
CA ASN A 90 -9.10 15.39 11.39
C ASN A 90 -8.13 14.32 10.85
N THR A 91 -6.82 14.59 10.95
CA THR A 91 -5.74 13.68 10.55
C THR A 91 -5.29 12.71 11.67
N THR A 92 -5.92 12.78 12.85
CA THR A 92 -5.66 11.87 13.96
C THR A 92 -6.85 10.93 14.13
N LEU A 93 -6.59 9.62 14.06
CA LEU A 93 -7.61 8.59 14.24
C LEU A 93 -7.36 7.81 15.53
N HIS A 94 -8.37 7.77 16.39
CA HIS A 94 -8.39 6.92 17.56
C HIS A 94 -9.05 5.59 17.21
N LEU A 95 -8.26 4.53 17.23
CA LEU A 95 -8.70 3.17 16.95
C LEU A 95 -8.65 2.34 18.24
N PRO A 96 -9.61 1.43 18.47
CA PRO A 96 -9.54 0.51 19.60
C PRO A 96 -8.35 -0.43 19.43
N SER A 97 -7.73 -0.81 20.54
CA SER A 97 -6.63 -1.77 20.53
C SER A 97 -7.12 -3.19 20.24
N ASN A 98 -6.20 -4.01 19.74
CA ASN A 98 -6.42 -5.39 19.29
C ASN A 98 -7.56 -5.52 18.26
N SER A 99 -7.75 -4.52 17.41
CA SER A 99 -8.79 -4.51 16.39
C SER A 99 -8.21 -4.87 15.03
N THR A 100 -8.93 -5.68 14.27
CA THR A 100 -8.64 -5.89 12.85
C THR A 100 -9.13 -4.67 12.08
N VAL A 101 -8.21 -4.00 11.38
CA VAL A 101 -8.50 -2.77 10.63
C VAL A 101 -8.16 -2.97 9.16
N ASP A 102 -9.16 -2.76 8.31
CA ASP A 102 -8.98 -2.60 6.87
C ASP A 102 -8.73 -1.13 6.55
N ILE A 103 -7.67 -0.86 5.79
CA ILE A 103 -7.35 0.47 5.28
C ILE A 103 -7.39 0.40 3.75
N ILE A 104 -8.28 1.19 3.16
CA ILE A 104 -8.41 1.35 1.71
C ILE A 104 -7.97 2.77 1.38
N ILE A 105 -6.98 2.89 0.49
CA ILE A 105 -6.44 4.18 0.06
C ILE A 105 -6.62 4.25 -1.45
N ALA A 106 -7.17 5.35 -1.96
CA ALA A 106 -7.25 5.63 -3.40
C ALA A 106 -6.71 7.03 -3.69
N VAL A 107 -6.11 7.21 -4.87
CA VAL A 107 -5.78 8.54 -5.40
C VAL A 107 -7.05 9.14 -6.00
N ALA A 108 -7.37 10.37 -5.65
CA ALA A 108 -8.58 11.05 -6.11
C ALA A 108 -8.56 11.30 -7.63
N ASP A 109 -9.72 11.15 -8.28
CA ASP A 109 -9.84 11.40 -9.73
C ASP A 109 -9.59 12.87 -10.11
N ASP A 110 -9.88 13.80 -9.20
CA ASP A 110 -9.66 15.24 -9.36
C ASP A 110 -8.29 15.70 -8.82
N SER A 111 -7.38 14.76 -8.52
CA SER A 111 -6.07 15.09 -8.02
C SER A 111 -5.17 15.71 -9.07
N LEU A 112 -4.33 16.67 -8.66
CA LEU A 112 -3.19 17.12 -9.47
C LEU A 112 -2.06 16.08 -9.50
N ASP A 113 -2.11 15.09 -8.61
CA ASP A 113 -1.16 14.01 -8.54
C ASP A 113 -1.48 12.91 -9.54
N THR A 114 -0.46 12.50 -10.28
CA THR A 114 -0.50 11.40 -11.25
C THR A 114 0.63 10.39 -11.03
N MET A 115 1.18 10.32 -9.81
CA MET A 115 2.28 9.42 -9.46
C MET A 115 1.80 8.33 -8.48
N GLY A 116 2.63 7.30 -8.30
CA GLY A 116 2.45 6.30 -7.24
C GLY A 116 3.14 6.74 -5.93
N HIS A 117 2.69 6.20 -4.80
CA HIS A 117 3.18 6.55 -3.47
C HIS A 117 3.61 5.34 -2.66
N PRO A 118 4.82 5.30 -2.10
CA PRO A 118 5.13 4.32 -1.07
C PRO A 118 4.41 4.68 0.22
N ILE A 119 3.50 3.80 0.67
CA ILE A 119 2.75 3.96 1.91
C ILE A 119 3.42 3.12 3.00
N HIS A 120 3.78 3.77 4.10
CA HIS A 120 4.44 3.17 5.26
C HIS A 120 3.58 3.30 6.52
N LEU A 121 3.57 2.26 7.37
CA LEU A 121 2.85 2.26 8.65
C LEU A 121 3.82 2.02 9.81
N HIS A 122 3.80 2.93 10.79
CA HIS A 122 4.64 2.83 11.98
C HIS A 122 4.12 1.79 12.99
N GLY A 123 5.05 1.11 13.66
CA GLY A 123 4.77 0.17 14.75
C GLY A 123 4.14 -1.17 14.35
N HIS A 124 3.75 -1.32 13.07
CA HIS A 124 2.94 -2.43 12.61
C HIS A 124 3.41 -2.90 11.25
N LYS A 125 3.26 -4.20 11.00
CA LYS A 125 3.21 -4.74 9.64
C LYS A 125 1.75 -4.97 9.26
N PHE A 126 1.50 -5.04 7.97
CA PHE A 126 0.18 -5.24 7.39
C PHE A 126 0.23 -6.26 6.27
N TRP A 127 -0.91 -6.87 6.02
CA TRP A 127 -1.15 -7.72 4.86
C TRP A 127 -1.54 -6.85 3.68
N VAL A 128 -0.81 -6.96 2.57
CA VAL A 128 -1.15 -6.29 1.31
C VAL A 128 -2.18 -7.14 0.59
N LEU A 129 -3.45 -6.75 0.70
CA LEU A 129 -4.54 -7.60 0.22
C LEU A 129 -4.73 -7.48 -1.29
N GLY A 130 -4.53 -6.29 -1.84
CA GLY A 130 -4.66 -6.03 -3.26
C GLY A 130 -4.42 -4.56 -3.58
N SER A 131 -4.22 -4.31 -4.86
CA SER A 131 -4.08 -2.97 -5.41
C SER A 131 -4.51 -2.98 -6.88
N GLY A 132 -4.89 -1.83 -7.42
CA GLY A 132 -5.27 -1.73 -8.82
C GLY A 132 -5.37 -0.28 -9.29
N SER A 133 -5.78 -0.10 -10.54
CA SER A 133 -6.02 1.22 -11.12
C SER A 133 -7.42 1.73 -10.82
N GLY A 134 -7.60 3.05 -10.84
CA GLY A 134 -8.85 3.74 -10.57
C GLY A 134 -9.24 3.74 -9.09
N GLN A 135 -10.50 4.07 -8.83
CA GLN A 135 -11.09 4.00 -7.50
C GLN A 135 -11.34 2.56 -7.06
N TYR A 136 -11.34 2.33 -5.75
CA TYR A 136 -11.75 1.03 -5.19
C TYR A 136 -13.26 0.81 -5.41
N PRO A 137 -13.69 -0.25 -6.11
CA PRO A 137 -15.07 -0.35 -6.58
C PRO A 137 -16.03 -1.05 -5.61
N TYR A 138 -15.58 -1.43 -4.41
CA TYR A 138 -16.40 -2.14 -3.44
C TYR A 138 -16.58 -1.34 -2.15
N SER A 139 -17.64 -1.63 -1.40
CA SER A 139 -17.92 -0.98 -0.12
C SER A 139 -16.99 -1.41 1.02
N SER A 140 -16.32 -2.55 0.89
CA SER A 140 -15.38 -3.11 1.87
C SER A 140 -14.43 -4.12 1.22
N VAL A 141 -13.40 -4.55 1.95
CA VAL A 141 -12.52 -5.66 1.55
C VAL A 141 -13.30 -6.96 1.37
N ASN A 142 -14.21 -7.28 2.28
CA ASN A 142 -14.98 -8.53 2.24
C ASN A 142 -16.03 -8.60 1.12
N ALA A 143 -16.43 -7.46 0.55
CA ALA A 143 -17.34 -7.41 -0.58
C ALA A 143 -16.64 -7.65 -1.93
N ALA A 144 -15.31 -7.56 -1.97
CA ALA A 144 -14.53 -7.76 -3.19
C ALA A 144 -14.29 -9.26 -3.48
N PRO A 145 -14.17 -9.64 -4.76
CA PRO A 145 -13.84 -11.01 -5.14
C PRO A 145 -12.39 -11.36 -4.80
N SER A 146 -12.14 -12.66 -4.59
CA SER A 146 -10.80 -13.17 -4.28
C SER A 146 -9.77 -12.97 -5.40
N SER A 147 -10.24 -12.67 -6.62
CA SER A 147 -9.37 -12.28 -7.74
C SER A 147 -8.76 -10.88 -7.59
N MET A 148 -9.31 -10.04 -6.69
CA MET A 148 -8.81 -8.69 -6.40
C MET A 148 -8.24 -8.56 -4.99
N ILE A 149 -8.73 -9.38 -4.05
CA ILE A 149 -8.35 -9.34 -2.64
C ILE A 149 -7.87 -10.73 -2.20
N ASN A 150 -6.61 -10.83 -1.80
CA ASN A 150 -6.01 -12.04 -1.27
C ASN A 150 -6.07 -12.05 0.26
N LEU A 151 -6.99 -12.85 0.82
CA LEU A 151 -7.07 -13.12 2.27
C LEU A 151 -6.44 -14.46 2.69
N GLN A 152 -5.86 -15.22 1.76
CA GLN A 152 -5.28 -16.54 2.08
C GLN A 152 -3.82 -16.43 2.54
N ASN A 153 -2.94 -15.87 1.72
CA ASN A 153 -1.53 -15.75 2.05
C ASN A 153 -0.89 -14.52 1.37
N PRO A 154 -1.41 -13.31 1.64
CA PRO A 154 -0.89 -12.08 1.03
C PRO A 154 0.51 -11.71 1.55
N PRO A 155 1.26 -10.86 0.82
CA PRO A 155 2.49 -10.26 1.32
C PRO A 155 2.27 -9.59 2.69
N TYR A 156 3.22 -9.76 3.61
CA TYR A 156 3.17 -9.17 4.95
C TYR A 156 4.39 -8.26 5.21
N ARG A 157 4.18 -6.95 5.27
CA ARG A 157 5.25 -5.93 5.29
C ARG A 157 4.78 -4.61 5.91
N ASP A 158 5.67 -3.65 6.07
CA ASP A 158 5.38 -2.32 6.66
C ASP A 158 5.28 -1.20 5.62
N THR A 159 5.63 -1.48 4.36
CA THR A 159 5.67 -0.50 3.27
C THR A 159 5.24 -1.15 1.96
N THR A 160 4.34 -0.51 1.22
CA THR A 160 3.90 -0.96 -0.10
C THR A 160 3.49 0.21 -0.98
N ASP A 161 3.49 0.03 -2.29
CA ASP A 161 3.11 1.08 -3.22
C ASP A 161 1.58 1.20 -3.34
N LEU A 162 1.09 2.42 -3.25
CA LEU A 162 -0.18 2.86 -3.81
C LEU A 162 0.06 3.17 -5.30
N PRO A 163 -0.58 2.43 -6.25
CA PRO A 163 -0.38 2.66 -7.67
C PRO A 163 -0.81 4.07 -8.11
N MET A 164 -0.17 4.56 -9.17
CA MET A 164 -0.57 5.77 -9.89
C MET A 164 -2.07 5.73 -10.23
N SER A 165 -2.78 6.80 -9.86
CA SER A 165 -4.23 6.94 -10.10
C SER A 165 -5.00 5.66 -9.75
N GLY A 166 -4.61 5.03 -8.64
CA GLY A 166 -5.06 3.69 -8.27
C GLY A 166 -5.50 3.60 -6.82
N TRP A 167 -5.73 2.35 -6.39
CA TRP A 167 -6.14 2.00 -5.05
C TRP A 167 -5.23 0.93 -4.45
N LEU A 168 -5.19 0.91 -3.12
CA LEU A 168 -4.48 -0.04 -2.27
C LEU A 168 -5.41 -0.47 -1.13
N ALA A 169 -5.50 -1.78 -0.87
CA ALA A 169 -6.19 -2.33 0.28
C ALA A 169 -5.19 -3.11 1.15
N ILE A 170 -5.09 -2.72 2.42
CA ILE A 170 -4.27 -3.41 3.43
C ILE A 170 -5.10 -3.76 4.65
N ARG A 171 -4.67 -4.80 5.38
CA ARG A 171 -5.23 -5.15 6.71
C ARG A 171 -4.13 -5.18 7.75
N SER A 172 -4.42 -4.69 8.95
CA SER A 172 -3.53 -4.81 10.11
C SER A 172 -4.34 -5.13 11.37
N VAL A 173 -3.65 -5.56 12.42
CA VAL A 173 -4.21 -5.65 13.78
C VAL A 173 -3.53 -4.55 14.58
N LEU A 174 -4.31 -3.55 15.00
CA LEU A 174 -3.86 -2.34 15.72
C LEU A 174 -4.30 -2.36 17.18
#